data_AF-A0A3D3UQF2-F1
#
_entry.id   AF-A0A3D3UQF2-F1
#
_cell.length_a   1.000
_cell.length_b   1.000
_cell.length_c   1.000
_cell.angle_alpha   90.00
_cell.angle_beta   90.00
_cell.angle_gamma   90.00
#
_symmetry.space_group_name_H-M   'P 1'
#
loop_
_entity.id
_entity.type
_entity.pdbx_description
1 polymer ?
#
loop_
_entity_poly.entity_id
_entity_poly.type
_entity_poly.pdbx_seq_one_letter_code
_entity_poly.pdbx_strand_id
1 'polypeptide(L)'
;MKDAESDQELILRYLDGNLSPEEQARVIELLGSNSEARAFLREVAEQAFTVADVERVKQRRRAELEARQNWAGNRRGTLSRMRRPRIRLAGWPWAVAAAVIALIASVYLLRPNAEPKIAKITGLSGSLQWTGNGGQVFHDLSVGTELSGGTIEGMVPGSWFELEFNDGSTVTISGNSTLTFSDLGQKKLHLKEGNVSGNVKHQPAGKPMLIYTRSAMLEVLGTQFEVEAGLVATMLNVSEGKVRVKRLSDGNTVEVEARHRVVVAADHKMLPEPTPDAANRWKSQLHLGPEGAYGKWSPRTATRAARLEAIPYTVVPQGFTIYAAALGVSRGDAPPVILQPGCRLGVRGHIASTHEVYFGVTVIYAGGGFAGKFHIMRPAVEFPGGEDFEVLLDLRDFGLDPSLGEIKDKLPRTPFHLVVESVWCHTLDQQAGLEIADVELLSPTTSVNPLPTELPVMDIWAATSQGDLDTVRRHLAAGTYIDAAFIAPGIPASGATPLHMAVLSDQREIAQFLIDQGANINAPAKDEYGGTPLHWAAVLGRVEIARQLIDAGANVNVSDKNGTPLDATTYEKFSDGKSRRAIAELLRASGGELKQSVQE
;
A
#
# COMPACT_ATOMS: atom_id res chain seq x y z
N MET A 1 8.46 50.93 -3.30
CA MET A 1 7.73 49.66 -3.22
C MET A 1 8.73 48.63 -2.76
N LYS A 2 8.64 48.17 -1.51
CA LYS A 2 9.48 47.06 -1.00
C LYS A 2 8.83 45.76 -1.44
N ASP A 3 9.62 44.86 -2.00
CA ASP A 3 9.18 43.53 -2.42
C ASP A 3 8.54 42.79 -1.24
N ALA A 4 7.38 42.19 -1.46
CA ALA A 4 6.71 41.36 -0.46
C ALA A 4 7.49 40.04 -0.33
N GLU A 5 8.14 39.84 0.81
CA GLU A 5 8.84 38.61 1.17
C GLU A 5 7.87 37.41 1.18
N SER A 6 8.31 36.26 0.66
CA SER A 6 7.51 35.02 0.59
C SER A 6 7.33 34.40 1.98
N ASP A 7 6.14 33.87 2.27
CA ASP A 7 5.80 33.17 3.52
C ASP A 7 6.78 32.03 3.87
N GLN A 8 7.34 31.35 2.86
CA GLN A 8 8.36 30.31 3.03
C GLN A 8 9.70 30.89 3.49
N GLU A 9 10.09 32.05 2.97
CA GLU A 9 11.36 32.72 3.28
C GLU A 9 11.34 33.27 4.71
N LEU A 10 10.17 33.77 5.15
CA LEU A 10 9.93 34.18 6.52
C LEU A 10 10.03 33.01 7.52
N ILE A 11 9.56 31.81 7.14
CA ILE A 11 9.67 30.58 7.95
C ILE A 11 11.11 30.06 8.01
N LEU A 12 11.88 30.14 6.91
CA LEU A 12 13.30 29.75 6.91
C LEU A 12 14.13 30.67 7.82
N ARG A 13 13.91 31.98 7.75
CA ARG A 13 14.56 32.96 8.64
C ARG A 13 14.18 32.79 10.12
N TYR A 14 12.96 32.30 10.39
CA TYR A 14 12.53 31.90 11.74
C TYR A 14 13.36 30.76 12.30
N LEU A 15 13.61 29.72 11.49
CA LEU A 15 14.40 28.56 11.88
C LEU A 15 15.89 28.91 12.09
N ASP A 16 16.40 29.89 11.37
CA ASP A 16 17.77 30.41 11.53
C ASP A 16 17.93 31.37 12.74
N GLY A 17 16.83 31.68 13.45
CA GLY A 17 16.85 32.53 14.64
C GLY A 17 17.06 34.03 14.38
N ASN A 18 16.95 34.48 13.14
CA ASN A 18 17.26 35.85 12.70
C ASN A 18 15.98 36.64 12.35
N LEU A 19 15.14 36.91 13.35
CA LEU A 19 13.92 37.70 13.17
C LEU A 19 13.77 38.79 14.23
N SER A 20 13.17 39.90 13.83
CA SER A 20 12.63 40.91 14.73
C SER A 20 11.37 40.40 15.45
N PRO A 21 10.99 40.98 16.60
CA PRO A 21 9.76 40.61 17.32
C PRO A 21 8.48 40.75 16.49
N GLU A 22 8.44 41.72 15.56
CA GLU A 22 7.32 41.95 14.65
C GLU A 22 7.20 40.84 13.59
N GLU A 23 8.33 40.40 13.03
CA GLU A 23 8.35 39.27 12.10
C GLU A 23 8.05 37.93 12.81
N GLN A 24 8.47 37.76 14.07
CA GLN A 24 8.10 36.58 14.87
C GLN A 24 6.59 36.50 15.11
N ALA A 25 5.94 37.63 15.44
CA ALA A 25 4.49 37.68 15.59
C ALA A 25 3.77 37.32 14.27
N ARG A 26 4.29 37.82 13.14
CA ARG A 26 3.77 37.51 11.80
C ARG A 26 3.93 36.04 11.43
N VAL A 27 5.06 35.40 11.79
CA VAL A 27 5.23 33.94 11.63
C VAL A 27 4.27 33.16 12.51
N ILE A 28 4.04 33.58 13.76
CA ILE A 28 3.07 32.93 14.66
C ILE A 28 1.64 33.05 14.11
N GLU A 29 1.25 34.21 13.60
CA GLU A 29 -0.04 34.43 12.95
C GLU A 29 -0.19 33.60 11.67
N LEU A 30 0.85 33.56 10.84
CA LEU A 30 0.93 32.73 9.64
C LEU A 30 0.80 31.24 10.00
N LEU A 31 1.53 30.75 10.99
CA LEU A 31 1.45 29.36 11.45
C LEU A 31 0.12 29.04 12.13
N GLY A 32 -0.58 30.02 12.71
CA GLY A 32 -1.92 29.84 13.25
C GLY A 32 -2.99 29.72 12.15
N SER A 33 -2.85 30.48 11.07
CA SER A 33 -3.87 30.63 10.02
C SER A 33 -3.61 29.81 8.76
N ASN A 34 -2.38 29.36 8.53
CA ASN A 34 -1.94 28.71 7.28
C ASN A 34 -1.37 27.30 7.56
N SER A 35 -2.06 26.28 7.07
CA SER A 35 -1.65 24.87 7.18
C SER A 35 -0.45 24.53 6.31
N GLU A 36 -0.24 25.20 5.16
CA GLU A 36 0.95 25.02 4.31
C GLU A 36 2.21 25.54 5.03
N ALA A 37 2.10 26.65 5.76
CA ALA A 37 3.18 27.16 6.59
C ALA A 37 3.56 26.19 7.71
N ARG A 38 2.56 25.54 8.36
CA ARG A 38 2.81 24.50 9.38
C ARG A 38 3.44 23.25 8.79
N ALA A 39 2.96 22.79 7.64
CA ALA A 39 3.50 21.64 6.93
C ALA A 39 4.94 21.90 6.46
N PHE A 40 5.21 23.07 5.90
CA PHE A 40 6.54 23.50 5.47
C PHE A 40 7.51 23.65 6.65
N LEU A 41 7.08 24.26 7.76
CA LEU A 41 7.88 24.32 8.99
C LEU A 41 8.26 22.92 9.49
N ARG A 42 7.31 21.97 9.47
CA ARG A 42 7.55 20.58 9.85
C ARG A 42 8.50 19.90 8.86
N GLU A 43 8.30 20.11 7.57
CA GLU A 43 9.17 19.60 6.50
C GLU A 43 10.60 20.10 6.64
N VAL A 44 10.82 21.40 6.85
CA VAL A 44 12.17 21.97 7.02
C VAL A 44 12.79 21.50 8.34
N ALA A 45 12.01 21.42 9.43
CA ALA A 45 12.49 20.85 10.68
C ALA A 45 12.94 19.39 10.50
N GLU A 46 12.18 18.57 9.77
CA GLU A 46 12.51 17.17 9.48
C GLU A 46 13.66 17.02 8.46
N GLN A 47 13.77 17.92 7.49
CA GLN A 47 14.90 18.01 6.55
C GLN A 47 16.21 18.39 7.28
N ALA A 48 16.14 19.29 8.26
CA ALA A 48 17.29 19.64 9.09
C ALA A 48 17.76 18.45 9.96
N PHE A 49 16.85 17.59 10.42
CA PHE A 49 17.18 16.33 11.11
C PHE A 49 17.77 15.27 10.16
N THR A 50 17.24 15.14 8.94
CA THR A 50 17.74 14.16 7.95
C THR A 50 19.09 14.55 7.37
N VAL A 51 19.39 15.83 7.13
CA VAL A 51 20.75 16.27 6.76
C VAL A 51 21.75 16.00 7.90
N ALA A 52 21.35 16.23 9.16
CA ALA A 52 22.17 15.91 10.31
C ALA A 52 22.41 14.39 10.46
N ASP A 53 21.43 13.55 10.15
CA ASP A 53 21.57 12.09 10.21
C ASP A 53 22.30 11.50 9.01
N VAL A 54 22.12 12.04 7.80
CA VAL A 54 22.92 11.67 6.61
C VAL A 54 24.38 12.06 6.82
N GLU A 55 24.67 13.23 7.40
CA GLU A 55 26.05 13.61 7.70
C GLU A 55 26.62 12.81 8.87
N ARG A 56 25.82 12.42 9.87
CA ARG A 56 26.25 11.45 10.90
C ARG A 56 26.56 10.08 10.31
N VAL A 57 25.77 9.59 9.35
CA VAL A 57 26.01 8.32 8.66
C VAL A 57 27.26 8.41 7.78
N LYS A 58 27.46 9.51 7.04
CA LYS A 58 28.70 9.74 6.28
C LYS A 58 29.93 9.86 7.19
N GLN A 59 29.81 10.53 8.34
CA GLN A 59 30.88 10.64 9.33
C GLN A 59 31.20 9.29 9.98
N ARG A 60 30.19 8.47 10.28
CA ARG A 60 30.37 7.11 10.80
C ARG A 60 31.04 6.20 9.77
N ARG A 61 30.65 6.30 8.50
CA ARG A 61 31.25 5.55 7.39
C ARG A 61 32.69 5.99 7.10
N ARG A 62 33.00 7.29 7.23
CA ARG A 62 34.38 7.83 7.17
C ARG A 62 35.22 7.33 8.35
N ALA A 63 34.69 7.36 9.57
CA ALA A 63 35.37 6.85 10.75
C ALA A 63 35.63 5.33 10.67
N GLU A 64 34.70 4.56 10.09
CA GLU A 64 34.86 3.12 9.85
C GLU A 64 35.88 2.82 8.73
N LEU A 65 35.93 3.64 7.68
CA LEU A 65 36.94 3.56 6.61
C LEU A 65 38.33 3.93 7.12
N GLU A 66 38.45 4.98 7.94
CA GLU A 66 39.69 5.36 8.63
C GLU A 66 40.13 4.30 9.64
N ALA A 67 39.18 3.70 10.38
CA ALA A 67 39.47 2.57 11.27
C ALA A 67 39.95 1.33 10.49
N ARG A 68 39.37 1.06 9.32
CA ARG A 68 39.80 -0.03 8.42
C ARG A 68 41.18 0.22 7.81
N GLN A 69 41.48 1.45 7.41
CA GLN A 69 42.82 1.83 6.92
C GLN A 69 43.87 1.78 8.03
N ASN A 70 43.53 2.23 9.24
CA ASN A 70 44.41 2.13 10.42
C ASN A 70 44.62 0.69 10.89
N TRP A 71 43.63 -0.20 10.71
CA TRP A 71 43.76 -1.62 11.04
C TRP A 71 44.65 -2.41 10.05
N ALA A 72 44.73 -1.95 8.80
CA ALA A 72 45.67 -2.50 7.81
C ALA A 72 47.13 -2.05 8.05
N GLY A 73 47.36 -0.98 8.83
CA GLY A 73 48.66 -0.31 8.94
C GLY A 73 49.49 -0.59 10.20
N ASN A 74 48.96 -1.19 11.26
CA ASN A 74 49.69 -1.16 12.54
C ASN A 74 49.72 -2.50 13.33
N ARG A 75 50.68 -3.37 12.98
CA ARG A 75 51.23 -4.37 13.90
C ARG A 75 52.52 -3.81 14.52
N ARG A 76 52.39 -3.08 15.63
CA ARG A 76 53.36 -3.05 16.77
C ARG A 76 53.00 -1.97 17.80
N GLY A 77 52.81 -2.41 19.04
CA GLY A 77 53.44 -1.78 20.21
C GLY A 77 52.76 -0.59 20.90
N THR A 78 52.57 -0.79 22.22
CA THR A 78 52.57 0.19 23.33
C THR A 78 51.32 1.02 23.62
N LEU A 79 50.79 0.75 24.82
CA LEU A 79 49.84 1.54 25.60
C LEU A 79 50.41 2.94 25.89
N SER A 80 49.84 3.98 25.27
CA SER A 80 49.98 5.36 25.74
C SER A 80 48.60 5.99 25.97
N ARG A 81 48.40 6.36 27.22
CA ARG A 81 47.30 7.13 27.83
C ARG A 81 46.90 8.33 26.94
N MET A 82 45.75 8.26 26.27
CA MET A 82 45.16 9.42 25.57
C MET A 82 44.24 10.20 26.50
N ARG A 83 44.61 11.47 26.74
CA ARG A 83 43.76 12.53 27.31
C ARG A 83 42.52 12.72 26.44
N ARG A 84 41.34 12.69 27.04
CA ARG A 84 40.08 13.13 26.41
C ARG A 84 40.16 14.64 26.10
N PRO A 85 39.87 15.10 24.88
CA PRO A 85 39.67 16.53 24.64
C PRO A 85 38.35 16.95 25.28
N ARG A 86 38.40 17.95 26.16
CA ARG A 86 37.21 18.68 26.63
C ARG A 86 36.74 19.58 25.48
N ILE A 87 35.72 19.14 24.75
CA ILE A 87 34.99 20.01 23.83
C ILE A 87 33.94 20.73 24.67
N ARG A 88 34.10 22.05 24.82
CA ARG A 88 33.04 22.94 25.35
C ARG A 88 31.98 23.08 24.26
N LEU A 89 30.87 22.36 24.38
CA LEU A 89 29.65 22.67 23.65
C LEU A 89 29.05 23.94 24.25
N ALA A 90 29.23 25.07 23.55
CA ALA A 90 28.47 26.28 23.82
C ALA A 90 26.98 25.95 23.67
N GLY A 91 26.19 26.30 24.69
CA GLY A 91 24.80 25.91 24.82
C GLY A 91 23.93 26.57 23.76
N TRP A 92 23.46 25.78 22.78
CA TRP A 92 22.42 26.19 21.85
C TRP A 92 21.35 25.15 21.39
N PRO A 93 21.30 23.88 21.85
CA PRO A 93 20.19 23.00 21.44
C PRO A 93 18.92 23.07 22.32
N TRP A 94 18.99 23.63 23.53
CA TRP A 94 17.86 23.61 24.47
C TRP A 94 16.85 24.74 24.23
N ALA A 95 17.30 25.89 23.71
CA ALA A 95 16.43 27.04 23.44
C ALA A 95 15.50 26.81 22.24
N VAL A 96 16.00 26.13 21.19
CA VAL A 96 15.21 25.75 20.01
C VAL A 96 14.15 24.70 20.39
N ALA A 97 14.53 23.68 21.17
CA ALA A 97 13.59 22.68 21.67
C ALA A 97 12.49 23.31 22.56
N ALA A 98 12.85 24.25 23.45
CA ALA A 98 11.90 24.95 24.30
C ALA A 98 10.96 25.88 23.51
N ALA A 99 11.45 26.56 22.48
CA ALA A 99 10.65 27.41 21.59
C ALA A 99 9.65 26.58 20.76
N VAL A 100 10.07 25.41 20.25
CA VAL A 100 9.19 24.47 19.53
C VAL A 100 8.11 23.91 20.45
N ILE A 101 8.43 23.56 21.70
CA ILE A 101 7.46 23.07 22.69
C ILE A 101 6.45 24.18 23.07
N ALA A 102 6.92 25.41 23.27
CA ALA A 102 6.06 26.55 23.57
C ALA A 102 5.14 26.93 22.39
N LEU A 103 5.61 26.75 21.15
CA LEU A 103 4.85 26.95 19.91
C LEU A 103 3.78 25.88 19.70
N ILE A 104 4.11 24.61 19.98
CA ILE A 104 3.12 23.51 19.97
C ILE A 104 2.01 23.82 20.98
N ALA A 105 2.38 24.25 22.20
CA ALA A 105 1.42 24.59 23.25
C ALA A 105 0.52 25.82 22.91
N SER A 106 1.03 26.81 22.15
CA SER A 106 0.23 27.97 21.75
C SER A 106 -0.73 27.68 20.59
N VAL A 107 -0.38 26.75 19.69
CA VAL A 107 -1.27 26.24 18.63
C VAL A 107 -2.46 25.47 19.23
N TYR A 108 -2.30 24.80 20.38
CA TYR A 108 -3.40 24.12 21.09
C TYR A 108 -4.50 25.07 21.61
N LEU A 109 -4.19 26.36 21.80
CA LEU A 109 -5.12 27.33 22.41
C LEU A 109 -5.96 28.11 21.39
N LEU A 110 -5.59 28.09 20.11
CA LEU A 110 -6.33 28.75 19.03
C LEU A 110 -7.23 27.72 18.33
N ARG A 111 -8.55 27.79 18.57
CA ARG A 111 -9.53 26.94 17.87
C ARG A 111 -9.59 27.34 16.39
N PRO A 112 -9.20 26.48 15.43
CA PRO A 112 -9.43 26.76 14.02
C PRO A 112 -10.92 26.62 13.70
N ASN A 113 -11.39 27.38 12.71
CA ASN A 113 -12.66 27.08 12.02
C ASN A 113 -12.64 25.63 11.51
N ALA A 114 -13.82 25.01 11.36
CA ALA A 114 -13.93 23.66 10.81
C ALA A 114 -13.24 23.57 9.44
N GLU A 115 -12.11 22.87 9.38
CA GLU A 115 -11.34 22.70 8.15
C GLU A 115 -12.13 21.84 7.15
N PRO A 116 -12.01 22.12 5.83
CA PRO A 116 -12.68 21.34 4.82
C PRO A 116 -12.22 19.88 4.87
N LYS A 117 -13.17 18.95 4.76
CA LYS A 117 -12.89 17.52 4.65
C LYS A 117 -12.44 17.21 3.23
N ILE A 118 -11.30 16.54 3.10
CA ILE A 118 -10.62 16.30 1.81
C ILE A 118 -10.50 14.82 1.45
N ALA A 119 -10.64 13.95 2.44
CA ALA A 119 -10.56 12.51 2.25
C ALA A 119 -11.45 11.79 3.26
N LYS A 120 -11.82 10.56 2.92
CA LYS A 120 -12.62 9.66 3.75
C LYS A 120 -11.91 8.33 3.88
N ILE A 121 -11.92 7.75 5.08
CA ILE A 121 -11.45 6.39 5.28
C ILE A 121 -12.51 5.41 4.75
N THR A 122 -12.16 4.61 3.75
CA THR A 122 -13.06 3.63 3.12
C THR A 122 -12.82 2.19 3.57
N GLY A 123 -11.65 1.94 4.16
CA GLY A 123 -11.29 0.69 4.80
C GLY A 123 -10.10 0.90 5.74
N LEU A 124 -10.06 0.13 6.82
CA LEU A 124 -8.91 0.10 7.72
C LEU A 124 -8.78 -1.25 8.43
N SER A 125 -7.58 -1.55 8.91
CA SER A 125 -7.29 -2.70 9.76
C SER A 125 -6.05 -2.42 10.62
N GLY A 126 -6.05 -2.92 11.85
CA GLY A 126 -4.97 -2.68 12.80
C GLY A 126 -5.07 -1.31 13.46
N SER A 127 -4.06 -0.96 14.24
CA SER A 127 -4.10 0.26 15.03
C SER A 127 -3.47 1.42 14.28
N LEU A 128 -4.25 2.48 14.20
CA LEU A 128 -3.92 3.68 13.45
C LEU A 128 -4.02 4.87 14.38
N GLN A 129 -3.11 5.82 14.18
CA GLN A 129 -3.16 7.11 14.84
C GLN A 129 -3.25 8.19 13.78
N TRP A 130 -4.23 9.07 13.88
CA TRP A 130 -4.31 10.25 13.02
C TRP A 130 -4.03 11.51 13.81
N THR A 131 -3.08 12.30 13.34
CA THR A 131 -2.81 13.64 13.82
C THR A 131 -3.33 14.64 12.80
N GLY A 132 -4.47 15.27 13.08
CA GLY A 132 -5.06 16.27 12.18
C GLY A 132 -4.19 17.51 12.02
N ASN A 133 -4.53 18.40 11.07
CA ASN A 133 -3.74 19.60 10.77
C ASN A 133 -3.59 20.58 11.96
N GLY A 134 -4.48 20.50 12.95
CA GLY A 134 -4.42 21.25 14.22
C GLY A 134 -3.57 20.58 15.31
N GLY A 135 -2.91 19.45 15.03
CA GLY A 135 -2.07 18.73 15.99
C GLY A 135 -2.82 17.84 16.97
N GLN A 136 -4.16 17.78 16.88
CA GLN A 136 -4.97 16.85 17.68
C GLN A 136 -4.74 15.42 17.23
N VAL A 137 -4.50 14.55 18.20
CA VAL A 137 -4.27 13.11 18.00
C VAL A 137 -5.56 12.35 18.25
N PHE A 138 -5.95 11.52 17.29
CA PHE A 138 -7.12 10.66 17.32
C PHE A 138 -6.68 9.20 17.14
N HIS A 139 -7.23 8.32 17.96
CA HIS A 139 -6.95 6.88 17.93
C HIS A 139 -8.15 6.04 17.46
N ASP A 140 -9.37 6.57 17.57
CA ASP A 140 -10.60 5.88 17.18
C ASP A 140 -10.97 6.23 15.73
N LEU A 141 -10.14 5.77 14.78
CA LEU A 141 -10.49 5.84 13.37
C LEU A 141 -11.42 4.68 13.01
N SER A 142 -12.50 4.97 12.30
CA SER A 142 -13.43 3.98 11.75
C SER A 142 -13.68 4.21 10.27
N VAL A 143 -14.18 3.19 9.58
CA VAL A 143 -14.65 3.33 8.20
C VAL A 143 -15.74 4.40 8.15
N GLY A 144 -15.60 5.34 7.22
CA GLY A 144 -16.47 6.49 7.07
C GLY A 144 -15.94 7.78 7.70
N THR A 145 -14.85 7.73 8.48
CA THR A 145 -14.25 8.92 9.10
C THR A 145 -13.76 9.90 8.03
N GLU A 146 -14.21 11.15 8.11
CA GLU A 146 -13.80 12.23 7.20
C GLU A 146 -12.66 13.07 7.78
N LEU A 147 -11.61 13.26 6.98
CA LEU A 147 -10.35 13.86 7.37
C LEU A 147 -10.09 15.16 6.60
N SER A 148 -9.56 16.17 7.29
CA SER A 148 -9.17 17.45 6.67
C SER A 148 -7.72 17.48 6.18
N GLY A 149 -7.00 16.37 6.27
CA GLY A 149 -5.56 16.27 6.08
C GLY A 149 -4.84 15.85 7.37
N GLY A 150 -3.52 15.84 7.33
CA GLY A 150 -2.67 15.55 8.49
C GLY A 150 -1.88 14.26 8.32
N THR A 151 -1.43 13.70 9.43
CA THR A 151 -0.53 12.53 9.44
C THR A 151 -1.26 11.31 9.97
N ILE A 152 -1.33 10.23 9.22
CA ILE A 152 -1.80 8.92 9.69
C ILE A 152 -0.58 8.02 9.85
N GLU A 153 -0.50 7.38 11.00
CA GLU A 153 0.57 6.45 11.36
C GLU A 153 0.00 5.06 11.60
N GLY A 154 0.50 4.09 10.85
CA GLY A 154 0.36 2.68 11.15
C GLY A 154 1.22 2.33 12.35
N MET A 155 0.60 2.02 13.49
CA MET A 155 1.32 1.70 14.72
C MET A 155 1.86 0.26 14.71
N VAL A 156 1.42 -0.57 13.76
CA VAL A 156 1.83 -1.97 13.63
C VAL A 156 2.04 -2.43 12.19
N PRO A 157 2.83 -3.49 11.99
CA PRO A 157 2.86 -4.18 10.71
C PRO A 157 1.51 -4.79 10.42
N GLY A 158 1.09 -4.63 9.17
CA GLY A 158 -0.27 -4.95 8.78
C GLY A 158 -1.29 -3.91 9.24
N SER A 159 -0.92 -2.82 9.93
CA SER A 159 -1.76 -1.62 9.92
C SER A 159 -1.99 -1.24 8.47
N TRP A 160 -3.25 -1.04 8.15
CA TRP A 160 -3.68 -0.82 6.80
C TRP A 160 -4.82 0.19 6.81
N PHE A 161 -4.83 1.09 5.85
CA PHE A 161 -5.97 1.95 5.60
C PHE A 161 -6.05 2.38 4.14
N GLU A 162 -7.27 2.67 3.72
CA GLU A 162 -7.58 3.25 2.42
C GLU A 162 -8.21 4.62 2.61
N LEU A 163 -7.67 5.59 1.89
CA LEU A 163 -8.19 6.94 1.78
C LEU A 163 -8.79 7.13 0.39
N GLU A 164 -10.04 7.55 0.35
CA GLU A 164 -10.68 8.08 -0.85
C GLU A 164 -10.69 9.61 -0.76
N PHE A 165 -10.06 10.28 -1.71
CA PHE A 165 -10.09 11.73 -1.84
C PHE A 165 -11.38 12.19 -2.52
N ASN A 166 -11.75 13.46 -2.35
CA ASN A 166 -12.98 14.04 -2.93
C ASN A 166 -13.08 13.94 -4.47
N ASP A 167 -11.95 13.76 -5.17
CA ASP A 167 -11.93 13.55 -6.62
C ASP A 167 -12.10 12.07 -7.04
N GLY A 168 -12.34 11.18 -6.08
CA GLY A 168 -12.48 9.73 -6.28
C GLY A 168 -11.14 8.99 -6.44
N SER A 169 -10.00 9.66 -6.29
CA SER A 169 -8.70 8.99 -6.20
C SER A 169 -8.61 8.20 -4.91
N THR A 170 -8.15 6.96 -4.99
CA THR A 170 -7.91 6.15 -3.80
C THR A 170 -6.42 5.93 -3.58
N VAL A 171 -6.02 5.98 -2.31
CA VAL A 171 -4.66 5.67 -1.89
C VAL A 171 -4.73 4.71 -0.72
N THR A 172 -3.99 3.62 -0.86
CA THR A 172 -3.95 2.52 0.08
C THR A 172 -2.56 2.47 0.70
N ILE A 173 -2.50 2.37 2.03
CA ILE A 173 -1.26 2.37 2.79
C ILE A 173 -1.25 1.13 3.67
N SER A 174 -0.12 0.43 3.69
CA SER A 174 0.07 -0.79 4.49
C SER A 174 1.41 -0.78 5.24
N GLY A 175 1.44 -1.51 6.36
CA GLY A 175 2.64 -1.67 7.20
C GLY A 175 2.82 -0.57 8.24
N ASN A 176 4.06 -0.46 8.77
CA ASN A 176 4.49 0.62 9.66
C ASN A 176 4.72 1.92 8.85
N SER A 177 3.66 2.37 8.19
CA SER A 177 3.72 3.50 7.29
C SER A 177 3.26 4.77 8.00
N THR A 178 4.05 5.82 7.85
CA THR A 178 3.65 7.20 8.22
C THR A 178 3.34 7.93 6.93
N LEU A 179 2.07 8.28 6.73
CA LEU A 179 1.61 9.08 5.61
C LEU A 179 1.14 10.45 6.11
N THR A 180 1.76 11.51 5.62
CA THR A 180 1.18 12.87 5.72
C THR A 180 0.51 13.24 4.41
N PHE A 181 -0.73 13.73 4.46
CA PHE A 181 -1.49 14.09 3.27
C PHE A 181 -2.20 15.44 3.38
N SER A 182 -2.32 16.12 2.24
CA SER A 182 -3.11 17.34 2.06
C SER A 182 -3.64 17.43 0.62
N ASP A 183 -4.72 18.19 0.43
CA ASP A 183 -5.36 18.42 -0.87
C ASP A 183 -5.92 19.86 -0.96
N LEU A 184 -5.08 20.83 -0.60
CA LEU A 184 -5.45 22.26 -0.60
C LEU A 184 -5.17 22.88 -1.97
N GLY A 185 -5.80 22.30 -2.99
CA GLY A 185 -5.59 22.67 -4.39
C GLY A 185 -4.41 21.98 -5.08
N GLN A 186 -3.65 21.16 -4.35
CA GLN A 186 -2.69 20.18 -4.85
C GLN A 186 -2.62 18.99 -3.89
N LYS A 187 -2.79 17.77 -4.39
CA LYS A 187 -2.57 16.56 -3.60
C LYS A 187 -1.08 16.35 -3.33
N LYS A 188 -0.71 16.29 -2.06
CA LYS A 188 0.66 16.00 -1.60
C LYS A 188 0.63 14.90 -0.56
N LEU A 189 1.46 13.88 -0.77
CA LEU A 189 1.62 12.72 0.09
C LEU A 189 3.09 12.60 0.49
N HIS A 190 3.36 12.37 1.77
CA HIS A 190 4.70 12.11 2.27
C HIS A 190 4.72 10.75 2.93
N LEU A 191 5.38 9.79 2.28
CA LEU A 191 5.58 8.44 2.77
C LEU A 191 7.00 8.31 3.35
N LYS A 192 7.08 8.18 4.67
CA LYS A 192 8.37 8.12 5.37
C LYS A 192 9.09 6.79 5.18
N GLU A 193 8.35 5.70 5.36
CA GLU A 193 8.73 4.29 5.23
C GLU A 193 7.45 3.49 4.93
N GLY A 194 7.60 2.33 4.29
CA GLY A 194 6.50 1.38 4.04
C GLY A 194 5.94 1.46 2.62
N ASN A 195 4.70 1.03 2.43
CA ASN A 195 4.10 0.84 1.11
C ASN A 195 2.91 1.77 0.90
N VAL A 196 2.83 2.34 -0.30
CA VAL A 196 1.64 3.05 -0.77
C VAL A 196 1.29 2.61 -2.18
N SER A 197 0.04 2.24 -2.41
CA SER A 197 -0.49 2.06 -3.76
C SER A 197 -1.59 3.08 -4.02
N GLY A 198 -1.72 3.55 -5.25
CA GLY A 198 -2.73 4.52 -5.62
C GLY A 198 -3.45 4.14 -6.90
N ASN A 199 -4.76 4.33 -6.91
CA ASN A 199 -5.55 4.46 -8.13
C ASN A 199 -5.98 5.92 -8.25
N VAL A 200 -5.16 6.70 -8.95
CA VAL A 200 -5.30 8.16 -8.98
C VAL A 200 -6.12 8.57 -10.19
N LYS A 201 -7.20 9.32 -9.96
CA LYS A 201 -7.97 9.94 -11.04
C LYS A 201 -7.15 11.04 -11.71
N HIS A 202 -7.51 11.36 -12.95
CA HIS A 202 -6.75 12.35 -13.73
C HIS A 202 -6.67 13.69 -12.98
N GLN A 203 -5.44 14.17 -12.76
CA GLN A 203 -5.19 15.38 -11.98
C GLN A 203 -5.21 16.63 -12.87
N PRO A 204 -5.56 17.83 -12.34
CA PRO A 204 -5.60 19.05 -13.16
C PRO A 204 -4.24 19.38 -13.79
N ALA A 205 -4.27 20.05 -14.94
CA ALA A 205 -3.05 20.45 -15.64
C ALA A 205 -2.15 21.34 -14.75
N GLY A 206 -0.86 21.03 -14.71
CA GLY A 206 0.12 21.72 -13.86
C GLY A 206 0.00 21.37 -12.37
N LYS A 207 -0.91 20.47 -12.00
CA LYS A 207 -1.18 20.09 -10.61
C LYS A 207 -1.18 18.57 -10.36
N PRO A 208 -0.10 17.84 -10.70
CA PRO A 208 -0.02 16.39 -10.46
C PRO A 208 -0.03 16.06 -8.98
N MET A 209 -0.62 14.93 -8.58
CA MET A 209 -0.42 14.42 -7.22
C MET A 209 1.07 14.19 -6.99
N LEU A 210 1.59 14.72 -5.89
CA LEU A 210 3.01 14.62 -5.52
C LEU A 210 3.18 13.62 -4.38
N ILE A 211 4.08 12.66 -4.56
CA ILE A 211 4.44 11.70 -3.51
C ILE A 211 5.92 11.85 -3.18
N TYR A 212 6.20 12.15 -1.93
CA TYR A 212 7.54 12.30 -1.41
C TYR A 212 7.93 11.09 -0.58
N THR A 213 9.15 10.62 -0.83
CA THR A 213 9.84 9.62 -0.04
C THR A 213 11.21 10.16 0.34
N ARG A 214 12.00 9.41 1.12
CA ARG A 214 13.35 9.85 1.49
C ARG A 214 14.30 10.03 0.31
N SER A 215 14.10 9.25 -0.76
CA SER A 215 15.01 9.22 -1.91
C SER A 215 14.45 9.85 -3.18
N ALA A 216 13.12 9.99 -3.28
CA ALA A 216 12.44 10.36 -4.52
C ALA A 216 11.21 11.25 -4.30
N MET A 217 10.91 12.06 -5.32
CA MET A 217 9.63 12.76 -5.52
C MET A 217 8.96 12.20 -6.78
N LEU A 218 7.69 11.83 -6.70
CA LEU A 218 6.92 11.28 -7.81
C LEU A 218 5.81 12.25 -8.22
N GLU A 219 5.62 12.44 -9.52
CA GLU A 219 4.54 13.22 -10.13
C GLU A 219 3.55 12.26 -10.80
N VAL A 220 2.30 12.25 -10.31
CA VAL A 220 1.24 11.33 -10.73
C VAL A 220 0.07 12.13 -11.33
N LEU A 221 -0.25 11.89 -12.61
CA LEU A 221 -1.27 12.63 -13.38
C LEU A 221 -2.57 11.86 -13.64
N GLY A 222 -2.72 10.66 -13.08
CA GLY A 222 -3.87 9.78 -13.32
C GLY A 222 -3.39 8.39 -13.69
N THR A 223 -3.00 7.60 -12.70
CA THR A 223 -2.15 6.43 -12.89
C THR A 223 -2.35 5.46 -11.74
N GLN A 224 -2.23 4.17 -12.06
CA GLN A 224 -2.20 3.10 -11.07
C GLN A 224 -0.75 2.69 -10.79
N PHE A 225 -0.35 2.76 -9.53
CA PHE A 225 1.03 2.54 -9.14
C PHE A 225 1.14 1.95 -7.73
N GLU A 226 2.32 1.44 -7.45
CA GLU A 226 2.76 0.99 -6.13
C GLU A 226 4.15 1.57 -5.84
N VAL A 227 4.33 2.09 -4.64
CA VAL A 227 5.60 2.63 -4.13
C VAL A 227 5.97 1.91 -2.85
N GLU A 228 7.16 1.34 -2.82
CA GLU A 228 7.83 0.84 -1.62
C GLU A 228 8.92 1.85 -1.22
N ALA A 229 8.74 2.49 -0.07
CA ALA A 229 9.67 3.45 0.50
C ALA A 229 10.52 2.80 1.60
N GLY A 230 11.80 2.60 1.30
CA GLY A 230 12.80 2.16 2.27
C GLY A 230 13.64 3.31 2.84
N LEU A 231 14.55 2.96 3.75
CA LEU A 231 15.48 3.93 4.36
C LEU A 231 16.42 4.60 3.36
N VAL A 232 16.84 3.85 2.33
CA VAL A 232 17.92 4.24 1.40
C VAL A 232 17.48 4.29 -0.05
N ALA A 233 16.33 3.70 -0.37
CA ALA A 233 15.83 3.57 -1.73
C ALA A 233 14.30 3.63 -1.76
N THR A 234 13.77 4.06 -2.90
CA THR A 234 12.35 4.03 -3.23
C THR A 234 12.18 3.18 -4.48
N MET A 235 11.33 2.16 -4.42
CA MET A 235 10.95 1.38 -5.59
C MET A 235 9.55 1.83 -6.04
N LEU A 236 9.40 2.07 -7.33
CA LEU A 236 8.12 2.39 -7.96
C LEU A 236 7.80 1.32 -8.99
N ASN A 237 6.59 0.79 -8.96
CA ASN A 237 5.99 -0.03 -10.00
C ASN A 237 4.77 0.69 -10.58
N VAL A 238 4.67 0.79 -11.91
CA VAL A 238 3.56 1.45 -12.60
C VAL A 238 2.74 0.40 -13.35
N SER A 239 1.51 0.17 -12.88
CA SER A 239 0.61 -0.81 -13.48
C SER A 239 -0.15 -0.23 -14.68
N GLU A 240 -0.49 1.06 -14.62
CA GLU A 240 -1.22 1.78 -15.67
C GLU A 240 -0.80 3.25 -15.72
N GLY A 241 -0.80 3.83 -16.91
CA GLY A 241 -0.44 5.23 -17.11
C GLY A 241 1.07 5.41 -17.03
N LYS A 242 1.48 6.52 -16.41
CA LYS A 242 2.87 6.94 -16.41
C LYS A 242 3.16 7.81 -15.19
N VAL A 243 4.29 7.57 -14.56
CA VAL A 243 4.75 8.36 -13.42
C VAL A 243 6.11 8.96 -13.75
N ARG A 244 6.26 10.26 -13.50
CA ARG A 244 7.59 10.88 -13.52
C ARG A 244 8.19 10.81 -12.13
N VAL A 245 9.43 10.37 -12.03
CA VAL A 245 10.15 10.27 -10.78
C VAL A 245 11.39 11.13 -10.83
N LYS A 246 11.61 11.89 -9.76
CA LYS A 246 12.80 12.71 -9.54
C LYS A 246 13.54 12.19 -8.32
N ARG A 247 14.83 11.86 -8.48
CA ARG A 247 15.70 11.53 -7.34
C ARG A 247 16.07 12.81 -6.58
N LEU A 248 15.91 12.79 -5.26
CA LEU A 248 16.16 13.97 -4.43
C LEU A 248 17.64 14.30 -4.28
N SER A 249 18.52 13.29 -4.34
CA SER A 249 19.96 13.49 -4.08
C SER A 249 20.70 14.28 -5.16
N ASP A 250 20.24 14.22 -6.41
CA ASP A 250 20.89 14.89 -7.55
C ASP A 250 19.92 15.51 -8.56
N GLY A 251 18.61 15.39 -8.34
CA GLY A 251 17.59 15.98 -9.19
C GLY A 251 17.40 15.29 -10.54
N ASN A 252 18.08 14.16 -10.79
CA ASN A 252 17.86 13.38 -12.00
C ASN A 252 16.38 12.97 -12.07
N THR A 253 15.86 12.89 -13.29
CA THR A 253 14.47 12.51 -13.54
C THR A 253 14.40 11.34 -14.50
N VAL A 254 13.36 10.53 -14.33
CA VAL A 254 13.04 9.44 -15.22
C VAL A 254 11.52 9.32 -15.32
N GLU A 255 11.05 8.89 -16.48
CA GLU A 255 9.66 8.59 -16.69
C GLU A 255 9.46 7.08 -16.74
N VAL A 256 8.50 6.58 -15.96
CA VAL A 256 8.20 5.15 -15.83
C VAL A 256 6.82 4.92 -16.43
N GLU A 257 6.79 4.20 -17.55
CA GLU A 257 5.58 3.83 -18.27
C GLU A 257 4.87 2.64 -17.59
N ALA A 258 3.63 2.38 -17.99
CA ALA A 258 2.90 1.18 -17.58
C ALA A 258 3.73 -0.10 -17.83
N ARG A 259 3.58 -1.07 -16.92
CA ARG A 259 4.32 -2.35 -16.87
C ARG A 259 5.83 -2.17 -16.73
N HIS A 260 6.27 -1.05 -16.18
CA HIS A 260 7.65 -0.83 -15.81
C HIS A 260 7.76 -0.48 -14.33
N ARG A 261 8.96 -0.71 -13.81
CA ARG A 261 9.37 -0.34 -12.47
C ARG A 261 10.70 0.41 -12.52
N VAL A 262 11.02 1.13 -11.44
CA VAL A 262 12.34 1.73 -11.25
C VAL A 262 12.73 1.70 -9.78
N VAL A 263 14.03 1.51 -9.52
CA VAL A 263 14.62 1.69 -8.19
C VAL A 263 15.33 3.03 -8.16
N VAL A 264 14.97 3.87 -7.20
CA VAL A 264 15.55 5.18 -6.95
C VAL A 264 16.37 5.11 -5.67
N ALA A 265 17.69 5.11 -5.82
CA ALA A 265 18.65 5.19 -4.72
C ALA A 265 19.81 6.09 -5.13
N ALA A 266 20.57 6.62 -4.17
CA ALA A 266 21.66 7.55 -4.45
C ALA A 266 22.80 6.93 -5.30
N ASP A 267 23.02 5.62 -5.16
CA ASP A 267 24.09 4.84 -5.81
C ASP A 267 23.60 3.95 -6.96
N HIS A 268 22.32 4.06 -7.34
CA HIS A 268 21.72 3.24 -8.39
C HIS A 268 21.44 4.05 -9.66
N LYS A 269 21.42 3.40 -10.83
CA LYS A 269 20.98 4.05 -12.08
C LYS A 269 19.46 3.98 -12.15
N MET A 270 18.79 5.10 -12.43
CA MET A 270 17.34 5.13 -12.60
C MET A 270 16.97 4.71 -14.02
N LEU A 271 17.05 3.42 -14.29
CA LEU A 271 16.64 2.82 -15.56
C LEU A 271 15.32 2.10 -15.35
N PRO A 272 14.24 2.48 -16.05
CA PRO A 272 12.99 1.74 -15.98
C PRO A 272 13.17 0.35 -16.60
N GLU A 273 12.68 -0.67 -15.90
CA GLU A 273 12.73 -2.06 -16.34
C GLU A 273 11.32 -2.64 -16.41
N PRO A 274 11.03 -3.56 -17.33
CA PRO A 274 9.73 -4.24 -17.35
C PRO A 274 9.43 -4.91 -16.01
N THR A 275 8.19 -4.80 -15.54
CA THR A 275 7.73 -5.50 -14.35
C THR A 275 7.83 -7.02 -14.58
N PRO A 276 8.46 -7.81 -13.68
CA PRO A 276 8.62 -9.24 -13.88
C PRO A 276 7.29 -9.99 -13.95
N ASP A 277 7.27 -11.10 -14.69
CA ASP A 277 6.13 -12.01 -14.72
C ASP A 277 5.87 -12.61 -13.34
N ALA A 278 4.59 -12.72 -12.96
CA ALA A 278 4.21 -13.22 -11.65
C ALA A 278 4.71 -14.65 -11.37
N ALA A 279 5.18 -14.88 -10.15
CA ALA A 279 5.54 -16.19 -9.65
C ALA A 279 4.38 -16.81 -8.84
N ASN A 280 4.36 -18.13 -8.72
CA ASN A 280 3.44 -18.89 -7.86
C ASN A 280 4.17 -19.65 -6.75
N ARG A 281 5.42 -19.28 -6.49
CA ARG A 281 6.26 -19.80 -5.40
C ARG A 281 7.15 -18.70 -4.86
N TRP A 282 7.52 -18.82 -3.59
CA TRP A 282 8.43 -17.89 -2.96
C TRP A 282 9.11 -18.52 -1.75
N LYS A 283 10.32 -18.08 -1.45
CA LYS A 283 11.06 -18.53 -0.26
C LYS A 283 11.71 -17.35 0.44
N SER A 284 11.65 -17.37 1.77
CA SER A 284 12.20 -16.33 2.61
C SER A 284 13.72 -16.21 2.46
N GLN A 285 14.22 -14.98 2.53
CA GLN A 285 15.65 -14.67 2.46
C GLN A 285 16.21 -14.18 3.80
N LEU A 286 15.66 -14.68 4.92
CA LEU A 286 16.05 -14.29 6.28
C LEU A 286 17.56 -14.38 6.58
N HIS A 287 18.27 -15.22 5.83
CA HIS A 287 19.73 -15.37 5.93
C HIS A 287 20.52 -14.16 5.41
N LEU A 288 19.91 -13.30 4.57
CA LEU A 288 20.55 -12.10 4.01
C LEU A 288 20.40 -10.88 4.91
N GLY A 289 19.38 -10.84 5.77
CA GLY A 289 19.16 -9.73 6.70
C GLY A 289 17.69 -9.53 7.09
N PRO A 290 17.40 -8.49 7.88
CA PRO A 290 16.06 -8.15 8.32
C PRO A 290 15.27 -7.31 7.30
N GLU A 291 15.71 -7.20 6.05
CA GLU A 291 15.12 -6.22 5.12
C GLU A 291 13.62 -6.49 4.90
N GLY A 292 12.84 -5.48 5.29
CA GLY A 292 11.39 -5.49 5.46
C GLY A 292 10.82 -6.53 6.45
N ALA A 293 11.63 -7.35 7.11
CA ALA A 293 11.11 -8.22 8.16
C ALA A 293 10.58 -7.37 9.32
N TYR A 294 9.45 -7.76 9.89
CA TYR A 294 9.03 -7.26 11.19
C TYR A 294 9.27 -8.31 12.25
N GLY A 295 9.98 -7.89 13.30
CA GLY A 295 10.41 -8.75 14.39
C GLY A 295 11.86 -8.43 14.74
N LYS A 296 12.35 -9.09 15.78
CA LYS A 296 13.74 -8.97 16.20
C LYS A 296 14.57 -10.02 15.47
N TRP A 297 15.25 -9.58 14.42
CA TRP A 297 16.11 -10.45 13.63
C TRP A 297 17.43 -10.75 14.34
N SER A 298 17.86 -12.00 14.24
CA SER A 298 19.15 -12.49 14.71
C SER A 298 19.88 -13.20 13.56
N PRO A 299 21.18 -12.89 13.33
CA PRO A 299 21.96 -13.52 12.27
C PRO A 299 22.17 -15.01 12.53
N ARG A 300 22.50 -15.74 11.46
CA ARG A 300 22.94 -17.14 11.55
C ARG A 300 24.19 -17.26 12.44
N THR A 301 24.17 -18.21 13.36
CA THR A 301 25.32 -18.62 14.18
C THR A 301 25.85 -19.98 13.74
N ALA A 302 26.91 -20.49 14.39
CA ALA A 302 27.45 -21.82 14.10
C ALA A 302 26.45 -22.95 14.39
N THR A 303 25.47 -22.72 15.27
CA THR A 303 24.55 -23.73 15.76
C THR A 303 23.08 -23.44 15.43
N ARG A 304 22.74 -22.23 14.97
CA ARG A 304 21.36 -21.82 14.68
C ARG A 304 21.28 -21.04 13.36
N ALA A 305 20.25 -21.32 12.57
CA ALA A 305 19.90 -20.52 11.40
C ALA A 305 19.59 -19.06 11.80
N ALA A 306 19.52 -18.15 10.81
CA ALA A 306 18.99 -16.82 11.06
C ALA A 306 17.54 -16.95 11.56
N ARG A 307 17.15 -16.10 12.51
CA ARG A 307 15.84 -16.17 13.17
C ARG A 307 15.19 -14.79 13.20
N LEU A 308 13.87 -14.76 13.10
CA LEU A 308 13.04 -13.58 13.29
C LEU A 308 12.13 -13.82 14.50
N GLU A 309 12.46 -13.21 15.62
CA GLU A 309 11.69 -13.30 16.86
C GLU A 309 10.47 -12.38 16.80
N ALA A 310 9.31 -12.91 17.17
CA ALA A 310 8.07 -12.16 17.28
C ALA A 310 8.16 -11.15 18.44
N ILE A 311 7.79 -9.90 18.17
CA ILE A 311 7.88 -8.82 19.14
C ILE A 311 6.49 -8.39 19.62
N PRO A 312 6.36 -7.94 20.88
CA PRO A 312 5.07 -7.55 21.44
C PRO A 312 4.53 -6.29 20.80
N TYR A 313 3.22 -6.30 20.60
CA TYR A 313 2.41 -5.15 20.26
C TYR A 313 1.14 -5.14 21.12
N THR A 314 0.92 -4.07 21.88
CA THR A 314 -0.29 -3.95 22.71
C THR A 314 -1.36 -3.14 21.97
N VAL A 315 -2.51 -3.76 21.74
CA VAL A 315 -3.65 -3.11 21.08
C VAL A 315 -4.35 -2.19 22.07
N VAL A 316 -4.29 -0.89 21.81
CA VAL A 316 -5.00 0.12 22.60
C VAL A 316 -6.29 0.50 21.87
N PRO A 317 -7.45 0.59 22.56
CA PRO A 317 -7.64 0.53 24.02
C PRO A 317 -7.95 -0.86 24.60
N GLN A 318 -8.05 -1.90 23.78
CA GLN A 318 -8.53 -3.23 24.22
C GLN A 318 -7.62 -3.92 25.25
N GLY A 319 -6.35 -3.52 25.33
CA GLY A 319 -5.42 -3.93 26.38
C GLY A 319 -4.80 -5.31 26.22
N PHE A 320 -5.03 -6.01 25.10
CA PHE A 320 -4.38 -7.30 24.80
C PHE A 320 -3.09 -7.11 24.00
N THR A 321 -2.14 -8.03 24.14
CA THR A 321 -0.86 -8.00 23.43
C THR A 321 -0.82 -9.07 22.34
N ILE A 322 -0.36 -8.73 21.15
CA ILE A 322 -0.06 -9.64 20.05
C ILE A 322 1.45 -9.72 19.92
N TYR A 323 2.02 -10.92 19.91
CA TYR A 323 3.44 -11.11 19.62
C TYR A 323 3.57 -11.53 18.16
N ALA A 324 3.98 -10.60 17.29
CA ALA A 324 3.93 -10.80 15.85
C ALA A 324 5.31 -10.78 15.19
N ALA A 325 5.46 -11.60 14.15
CA ALA A 325 6.55 -11.54 13.19
C ALA A 325 5.96 -11.56 11.77
N ALA A 326 6.57 -10.80 10.85
CA ALA A 326 6.10 -10.73 9.46
C ALA A 326 7.26 -10.63 8.46
N LEU A 327 7.04 -11.17 7.27
CA LEU A 327 7.95 -11.15 6.14
C LEU A 327 7.17 -10.68 4.91
N GLY A 328 7.65 -9.65 4.24
CA GLY A 328 7.09 -9.27 2.95
C GLY A 328 7.64 -10.16 1.85
N VAL A 329 6.75 -10.47 0.92
CA VAL A 329 6.94 -11.46 -0.13
C VAL A 329 7.25 -10.77 -1.44
N SER A 330 6.34 -9.88 -1.88
CA SER A 330 6.54 -9.04 -3.06
C SER A 330 7.35 -7.82 -2.63
N ARG A 331 8.67 -7.83 -2.90
CA ARG A 331 9.63 -6.79 -2.50
C ARG A 331 10.66 -6.50 -3.57
N GLY A 332 11.02 -5.23 -3.71
CA GLY A 332 12.19 -4.80 -4.49
C GLY A 332 12.18 -5.31 -5.95
N ASP A 333 13.19 -6.09 -6.32
CA ASP A 333 13.38 -6.65 -7.66
C ASP A 333 12.66 -8.00 -7.89
N ALA A 334 12.05 -8.58 -6.86
CA ALA A 334 11.43 -9.90 -6.95
C ALA A 334 10.11 -9.88 -7.74
N PRO A 335 9.76 -10.97 -8.45
CA PRO A 335 8.46 -11.07 -9.12
C PRO A 335 7.30 -11.07 -8.11
N PRO A 336 6.14 -10.46 -8.44
CA PRO A 336 4.97 -10.54 -7.59
C PRO A 336 4.52 -12.00 -7.45
N VAL A 337 4.12 -12.39 -6.25
CA VAL A 337 3.74 -13.78 -5.97
C VAL A 337 2.23 -13.90 -5.94
N ILE A 338 1.63 -14.57 -6.92
CA ILE A 338 0.18 -14.79 -7.01
C ILE A 338 -0.17 -16.15 -6.41
N LEU A 339 -1.11 -16.16 -5.47
CA LEU A 339 -1.62 -17.42 -4.89
C LEU A 339 -2.56 -18.11 -5.87
N GLN A 340 -2.42 -19.43 -5.98
CA GLN A 340 -3.30 -20.28 -6.78
C GLN A 340 -3.99 -21.31 -5.88
N PRO A 341 -5.19 -21.80 -6.26
CA PRO A 341 -5.82 -22.88 -5.53
C PRO A 341 -4.87 -24.07 -5.35
N GLY A 342 -4.67 -24.50 -4.10
CA GLY A 342 -3.74 -25.58 -3.75
C GLY A 342 -2.31 -25.13 -3.41
N CYS A 343 -2.01 -23.83 -3.46
CA CYS A 343 -0.80 -23.28 -2.83
C CYS A 343 -0.78 -23.62 -1.32
N ARG A 344 0.42 -23.87 -0.80
CA ARG A 344 0.63 -24.19 0.62
C ARG A 344 1.68 -23.27 1.23
N LEU A 345 1.48 -22.91 2.49
CA LEU A 345 2.43 -22.12 3.27
C LEU A 345 3.22 -23.05 4.19
N GLY A 346 4.52 -23.19 3.93
CA GLY A 346 5.47 -23.87 4.80
C GLY A 346 6.10 -22.87 5.76
N VAL A 347 6.06 -23.16 7.06
CA VAL A 347 6.72 -22.34 8.09
C VAL A 347 7.57 -23.23 8.98
N ARG A 348 8.84 -22.85 9.14
CA ARG A 348 9.76 -23.45 10.10
C ARG A 348 10.10 -22.44 11.18
N GLY A 349 10.02 -22.86 12.43
CA GLY A 349 10.22 -21.96 13.54
C GLY A 349 10.58 -22.67 14.83
N HIS A 350 10.57 -21.92 15.91
CA HIS A 350 10.77 -22.36 17.28
C HIS A 350 9.72 -21.67 18.15
N ILE A 351 9.28 -22.34 19.20
CA ILE A 351 8.44 -21.71 20.22
C ILE A 351 8.99 -22.10 21.60
N ALA A 352 9.13 -21.14 22.51
CA ALA A 352 9.70 -21.41 23.83
C ALA A 352 8.65 -22.02 24.78
N SER A 353 7.38 -21.69 24.62
CA SER A 353 6.28 -22.19 25.46
C SER A 353 5.06 -22.56 24.64
N THR A 354 4.34 -23.60 25.07
CA THR A 354 3.19 -24.17 24.36
C THR A 354 2.05 -23.16 24.21
N HIS A 355 1.76 -22.73 22.98
CA HIS A 355 0.74 -21.74 22.66
C HIS A 355 0.07 -22.05 21.32
N GLU A 356 -1.16 -21.57 21.15
CA GLU A 356 -1.78 -21.49 19.83
C GLU A 356 -1.00 -20.50 18.96
N VAL A 357 -0.87 -20.83 17.68
CA VAL A 357 -0.13 -19.99 16.72
C VAL A 357 -1.04 -19.68 15.54
N TYR A 358 -1.12 -18.40 15.22
CA TYR A 358 -1.85 -17.89 14.07
C TYR A 358 -0.85 -17.70 12.93
N PHE A 359 -1.19 -18.18 11.74
CA PHE A 359 -0.42 -17.96 10.52
C PHE A 359 -1.33 -17.29 9.50
N GLY A 360 -0.79 -16.32 8.78
CA GLY A 360 -1.59 -15.57 7.82
C GLY A 360 -0.80 -14.99 6.67
N VAL A 361 -1.55 -14.57 5.67
CA VAL A 361 -1.07 -13.83 4.50
C VAL A 361 -1.86 -12.55 4.37
N THR A 362 -1.17 -11.48 4.02
CA THR A 362 -1.80 -10.24 3.54
C THR A 362 -1.70 -10.23 2.03
N VAL A 363 -2.83 -10.00 1.37
CA VAL A 363 -2.94 -10.03 -0.09
C VAL A 363 -3.47 -8.71 -0.64
N ILE A 364 -3.03 -8.38 -1.84
CA ILE A 364 -3.39 -7.18 -2.59
C ILE A 364 -3.86 -7.57 -4.00
N TYR A 365 -4.64 -6.71 -4.64
CA TYR A 365 -4.95 -6.87 -6.07
C TYR A 365 -3.70 -6.60 -6.91
N ALA A 366 -3.62 -7.17 -8.12
CA ALA A 366 -2.44 -7.01 -8.98
C ALA A 366 -2.18 -5.55 -9.42
N GLY A 367 -3.20 -4.70 -9.36
CA GLY A 367 -3.08 -3.26 -9.57
C GLY A 367 -2.71 -2.47 -8.31
N GLY A 368 -2.41 -3.14 -7.20
CA GLY A 368 -2.36 -2.52 -5.88
C GLY A 368 -3.75 -2.41 -5.26
N GLY A 369 -3.81 -1.93 -4.02
CA GLY A 369 -5.02 -1.94 -3.21
C GLY A 369 -5.18 -3.26 -2.44
N PHE A 370 -5.67 -3.15 -1.21
CA PHE A 370 -5.75 -4.27 -0.27
C PHE A 370 -6.91 -5.19 -0.61
N ALA A 371 -6.62 -6.48 -0.60
CA ALA A 371 -7.58 -7.53 -0.92
C ALA A 371 -7.86 -8.46 0.28
N GLY A 372 -7.20 -8.26 1.42
CA GLY A 372 -7.55 -8.93 2.66
C GLY A 372 -6.35 -9.45 3.45
N LYS A 373 -6.67 -9.87 4.67
CA LYS A 373 -5.81 -10.69 5.52
C LYS A 373 -6.51 -12.03 5.66
N PHE A 374 -5.82 -13.11 5.32
CA PHE A 374 -6.33 -14.46 5.43
C PHE A 374 -5.47 -15.23 6.41
N HIS A 375 -6.08 -15.99 7.32
CA HIS A 375 -5.35 -16.66 8.37
C HIS A 375 -5.92 -18.03 8.73
N ILE A 376 -5.12 -18.79 9.48
CA ILE A 376 -5.55 -19.99 10.17
C ILE A 376 -4.93 -20.01 11.56
N MET A 377 -5.74 -20.41 12.56
CA MET A 377 -5.25 -20.71 13.91
C MET A 377 -4.90 -22.20 13.99
N ARG A 378 -3.71 -22.50 14.50
CA ARG A 378 -3.28 -23.87 14.77
C ARG A 378 -3.20 -24.10 16.29
N PRO A 379 -3.75 -25.22 16.78
CA PRO A 379 -3.91 -25.46 18.21
C PRO A 379 -2.56 -25.67 18.90
N ALA A 380 -2.48 -25.32 20.18
CA ALA A 380 -1.25 -25.37 20.97
C ALA A 380 -0.58 -26.75 21.04
N VAL A 381 -1.37 -27.83 20.88
CA VAL A 381 -0.87 -29.21 20.85
C VAL A 381 0.12 -29.48 19.72
N GLU A 382 0.09 -28.69 18.64
CA GLU A 382 1.03 -28.78 17.53
C GLU A 382 2.36 -28.06 17.79
N PHE A 383 2.43 -27.26 18.86
CA PHE A 383 3.58 -26.41 19.18
C PHE A 383 4.04 -26.63 20.63
N PRO A 384 4.59 -27.80 20.98
CA PRO A 384 5.15 -28.03 22.30
C PRO A 384 6.32 -27.05 22.57
N GLY A 385 6.31 -26.43 23.74
CA GLY A 385 7.33 -25.46 24.14
C GLY A 385 8.74 -26.06 24.20
N GLY A 386 9.71 -25.31 23.70
CA GLY A 386 11.13 -25.67 23.69
C GLY A 386 11.57 -26.46 22.46
N GLU A 387 10.68 -26.72 21.51
CA GLU A 387 10.97 -27.47 20.28
C GLU A 387 10.96 -26.58 19.03
N ASP A 388 11.74 -26.98 18.02
CA ASP A 388 11.57 -26.45 16.67
C ASP A 388 10.33 -27.10 16.02
N PHE A 389 9.56 -26.33 15.27
CA PHE A 389 8.39 -26.82 14.55
C PHE A 389 8.55 -26.62 13.03
N GLU A 390 7.89 -27.49 12.28
CA GLU A 390 7.67 -27.34 10.85
C GLU A 390 6.20 -27.63 10.55
N VAL A 391 5.51 -26.64 10.01
CA VAL A 391 4.10 -26.75 9.63
C VAL A 391 3.93 -26.48 8.15
N LEU A 392 3.05 -27.25 7.52
CA LEU A 392 2.66 -27.07 6.14
C LEU A 392 1.14 -26.85 6.09
N LEU A 393 0.75 -25.64 5.74
CA LEU A 393 -0.62 -25.16 5.84
C LEU A 393 -1.24 -25.03 4.44
N ASP A 394 -2.42 -25.60 4.24
CA ASP A 394 -3.17 -25.43 2.98
C ASP A 394 -3.87 -24.07 2.99
N LEU A 395 -3.61 -23.23 1.99
CA LEU A 395 -4.20 -21.89 1.93
C LEU A 395 -5.71 -21.93 1.70
N ARG A 396 -6.29 -23.09 1.31
CA ARG A 396 -7.75 -23.27 1.24
C ARG A 396 -8.42 -23.26 2.61
N ASP A 397 -7.66 -23.55 3.67
CA ASP A 397 -8.16 -23.57 5.04
C ASP A 397 -8.09 -22.18 5.70
N PHE A 398 -7.58 -21.17 4.99
CA PHE A 398 -7.43 -19.83 5.52
C PHE A 398 -8.74 -19.06 5.39
N GLY A 399 -9.23 -18.52 6.51
CA GLY A 399 -10.39 -17.65 6.56
C GLY A 399 -10.00 -16.17 6.55
N LEU A 400 -10.92 -15.30 6.15
CA LEU A 400 -10.74 -13.85 6.25
C LEU A 400 -10.58 -13.45 7.73
N ASP A 401 -9.58 -12.62 8.02
CA ASP A 401 -9.28 -12.17 9.37
C ASP A 401 -10.47 -11.41 9.99
N PRO A 402 -10.91 -11.77 11.21
CA PRO A 402 -12.08 -11.17 11.86
C PRO A 402 -12.00 -9.65 12.02
N SER A 403 -10.80 -9.07 12.07
CA SER A 403 -10.62 -7.60 12.13
C SER A 403 -11.17 -6.87 10.91
N LEU A 404 -11.44 -7.59 9.80
CA LEU A 404 -11.98 -7.04 8.56
C LEU A 404 -13.50 -7.16 8.46
N GLY A 405 -14.19 -7.53 9.54
CA GLY A 405 -15.62 -7.82 9.56
C GLY A 405 -16.53 -6.72 9.01
N GLU A 406 -16.17 -5.44 9.19
CA GLU A 406 -16.96 -4.29 8.71
C GLU A 406 -16.95 -4.15 7.17
N ILE A 407 -15.89 -4.63 6.51
CA ILE A 407 -15.70 -4.50 5.06
C ILE A 407 -15.71 -5.86 4.35
N LYS A 408 -16.01 -6.95 5.06
CA LYS A 408 -15.93 -8.32 4.54
C LYS A 408 -16.70 -8.52 3.24
N ASP A 409 -17.83 -7.84 3.06
CA ASP A 409 -18.70 -8.00 1.89
C ASP A 409 -18.10 -7.34 0.63
N LYS A 410 -17.07 -6.49 0.80
CA LYS A 410 -16.29 -5.87 -0.28
C LYS A 410 -14.99 -6.61 -0.60
N LEU A 411 -14.65 -7.64 0.19
CA LEU A 411 -13.40 -8.36 0.07
C LEU A 411 -13.60 -9.74 -0.60
N PRO A 412 -12.59 -10.25 -1.32
CA PRO A 412 -12.57 -11.62 -1.82
C PRO A 412 -12.82 -12.64 -0.70
N ARG A 413 -13.50 -13.73 -1.04
CA ARG A 413 -13.76 -14.82 -0.08
C ARG A 413 -12.57 -15.76 0.11
N THR A 414 -11.61 -15.72 -0.81
CA THR A 414 -10.42 -16.59 -0.79
C THR A 414 -9.16 -15.77 -1.10
N PRO A 415 -7.97 -16.21 -0.66
CA PRO A 415 -6.73 -15.51 -0.95
C PRO A 415 -6.20 -15.78 -2.38
N PHE A 416 -6.91 -16.57 -3.19
CA PHE A 416 -6.43 -17.01 -4.51
C PHE A 416 -6.60 -15.95 -5.59
N HIS A 417 -5.74 -16.04 -6.60
CA HIS A 417 -5.62 -15.10 -7.71
C HIS A 417 -5.20 -13.67 -7.30
N LEU A 418 -4.77 -13.50 -6.05
CA LEU A 418 -4.28 -12.26 -5.47
C LEU A 418 -2.77 -12.31 -5.25
N VAL A 419 -2.14 -11.12 -5.21
CA VAL A 419 -0.71 -10.97 -4.96
C VAL A 419 -0.45 -11.01 -3.46
N VAL A 420 0.54 -11.78 -3.01
CA VAL A 420 0.97 -11.82 -1.61
C VAL A 420 1.87 -10.64 -1.32
N GLU A 421 1.40 -9.74 -0.45
CA GLU A 421 2.22 -8.67 0.09
C GLU A 421 3.13 -9.20 1.18
N SER A 422 2.57 -9.92 2.16
CA SER A 422 3.32 -10.45 3.30
C SER A 422 2.77 -11.75 3.83
N VAL A 423 3.65 -12.52 4.47
CA VAL A 423 3.31 -13.64 5.35
C VAL A 423 3.62 -13.22 6.78
N TRP A 424 2.76 -13.59 7.71
CA TRP A 424 2.91 -13.25 9.12
C TRP A 424 2.49 -14.40 10.03
N CYS A 425 2.98 -14.38 11.26
CA CYS A 425 2.48 -15.24 12.31
C CYS A 425 2.48 -14.53 13.66
N HIS A 426 1.60 -14.93 14.57
CA HIS A 426 1.56 -14.36 15.90
C HIS A 426 1.01 -15.31 16.97
N THR A 427 1.31 -14.98 18.23
CA THR A 427 0.61 -15.49 19.42
C THR A 427 -0.11 -14.35 20.12
N LEU A 428 -1.08 -14.71 20.98
CA LEU A 428 -1.90 -13.73 21.71
C LEU A 428 -1.59 -13.76 23.21
N ASP A 429 -1.71 -12.59 23.82
CA ASP A 429 -1.65 -12.27 25.26
C ASP A 429 -0.30 -12.53 25.95
N GLN A 430 0.24 -13.74 25.85
CA GLN A 430 1.46 -14.16 26.52
C GLN A 430 2.65 -14.30 25.56
N GLN A 431 3.85 -14.01 26.07
CA GLN A 431 5.09 -14.15 25.31
C GLN A 431 5.41 -15.65 25.14
N ALA A 432 5.19 -16.16 23.93
CA ALA A 432 5.44 -17.56 23.60
C ALA A 432 6.90 -17.85 23.20
N GLY A 433 7.72 -16.82 22.97
CA GLY A 433 9.05 -16.96 22.39
C GLY A 433 9.03 -17.51 20.96
N LEU A 434 8.03 -17.11 20.17
CA LEU A 434 7.87 -17.51 18.78
C LEU A 434 8.98 -16.92 17.90
N GLU A 435 9.73 -17.78 17.21
CA GLU A 435 10.79 -17.38 16.28
C GLU A 435 10.62 -18.10 14.92
N ILE A 436 10.66 -17.34 13.83
CA ILE A 436 10.64 -17.90 12.46
C ILE A 436 12.07 -18.12 11.97
N ALA A 437 12.34 -19.28 11.38
CA ALA A 437 13.63 -19.59 10.73
C ALA A 437 13.56 -19.53 9.21
N ASP A 438 12.47 -20.05 8.63
CA ASP A 438 12.25 -20.10 7.20
C ASP A 438 10.75 -20.11 6.89
N VAL A 439 10.38 -19.48 5.78
CA VAL A 439 9.01 -19.47 5.25
C VAL A 439 9.06 -19.73 3.76
N GLU A 440 8.16 -20.56 3.26
CA GLU A 440 8.06 -20.88 1.84
C GLU A 440 6.60 -20.94 1.40
N LEU A 441 6.28 -20.27 0.29
CA LEU A 441 5.04 -20.42 -0.44
C LEU A 441 5.28 -21.43 -1.56
N LEU A 442 4.63 -22.59 -1.45
CA LEU A 442 4.73 -23.69 -2.37
C LEU A 442 3.60 -23.61 -3.39
N SER A 443 3.94 -23.81 -4.66
CA SER A 443 2.96 -23.95 -5.73
C SER A 443 2.07 -25.19 -5.51
N PRO A 444 0.89 -25.26 -6.16
CA PRO A 444 0.05 -26.45 -6.11
C PRO A 444 0.85 -27.67 -6.54
N THR A 445 0.78 -28.75 -5.77
CA THR A 445 1.41 -30.01 -6.18
C THR A 445 0.67 -30.51 -7.40
N THR A 446 1.26 -30.39 -8.58
CA THR A 446 0.78 -31.09 -9.77
C THR A 446 0.91 -32.58 -9.45
N SER A 447 -0.19 -33.25 -9.07
CA SER A 447 -0.22 -34.70 -9.24
C SER A 447 -0.11 -34.90 -10.74
N VAL A 448 1.06 -35.36 -11.17
CA VAL A 448 1.40 -35.62 -12.55
C VAL A 448 0.43 -36.67 -13.10
N ASN A 449 -0.62 -36.21 -13.76
CA ASN A 449 -0.91 -36.71 -15.09
C ASN A 449 -0.57 -35.55 -16.03
N PRO A 450 0.39 -35.71 -16.96
CA PRO A 450 0.41 -34.83 -18.10
C PRO A 450 -0.90 -35.12 -18.85
N LEU A 451 -1.92 -34.30 -18.63
CA LEU A 451 -3.07 -34.26 -19.50
C LEU A 451 -2.56 -33.92 -20.92
N PRO A 452 -3.17 -34.50 -21.96
CA PRO A 452 -2.55 -34.65 -23.27
C PRO A 452 -2.07 -33.32 -23.82
N THR A 453 -0.90 -33.36 -24.46
CA THR A 453 -0.14 -32.30 -25.12
C THR A 453 -0.84 -31.65 -26.31
N GLU A 454 -2.17 -31.60 -26.31
CA GLU A 454 -2.98 -30.88 -27.28
C GLU A 454 -4.08 -30.13 -26.53
N LEU A 455 -3.74 -28.95 -26.00
CA LEU A 455 -4.75 -27.98 -25.57
C LEU A 455 -5.59 -27.60 -26.80
N PRO A 456 -6.93 -27.66 -26.76
CA PRO A 456 -7.72 -26.94 -27.74
C PRO A 456 -7.40 -25.44 -27.59
N VAL A 457 -7.21 -24.77 -28.72
CA VAL A 457 -6.62 -23.44 -28.94
C VAL A 457 -7.44 -22.27 -28.34
N MET A 458 -8.32 -22.53 -27.37
CA MET A 458 -9.28 -21.56 -26.85
C MET A 458 -8.74 -20.88 -25.59
N ASP A 459 -8.51 -19.56 -25.66
CA ASP A 459 -8.13 -18.74 -24.53
C ASP A 459 -9.29 -18.54 -23.52
N ILE A 460 -8.99 -18.04 -22.31
CA ILE A 460 -9.99 -17.86 -21.25
C ILE A 460 -11.14 -16.93 -21.67
N TRP A 461 -10.89 -15.94 -22.54
CA TRP A 461 -11.92 -15.01 -23.00
C TRP A 461 -12.86 -15.66 -24.00
N ALA A 462 -12.35 -16.48 -24.92
CA ALA A 462 -13.15 -17.24 -25.87
C ALA A 462 -14.01 -18.29 -25.15
N ALA A 463 -13.43 -19.00 -24.18
CA ALA A 463 -14.17 -19.92 -23.32
C ALA A 463 -15.27 -19.19 -22.54
N THR A 464 -14.94 -18.03 -21.99
CA THR A 464 -15.91 -17.18 -21.28
C THR A 464 -17.03 -16.74 -22.22
N SER A 465 -16.72 -16.24 -23.41
CA SER A 465 -17.72 -15.79 -24.38
C SER A 465 -18.66 -16.90 -24.84
N GLN A 466 -18.14 -18.12 -24.97
CA GLN A 466 -18.91 -19.29 -25.40
C GLN A 466 -19.71 -19.96 -24.29
N GLY A 467 -19.53 -19.55 -23.03
CA GLY A 467 -20.23 -20.19 -21.90
C GLY A 467 -19.58 -21.49 -21.44
N ASP A 468 -18.33 -21.75 -21.82
CA ASP A 468 -17.58 -22.95 -21.42
C ASP A 468 -16.93 -22.75 -20.04
N LEU A 469 -17.75 -22.92 -18.99
CA LEU A 469 -17.31 -22.80 -17.60
C LEU A 469 -16.19 -23.78 -17.25
N ASP A 470 -16.18 -24.98 -17.83
CA ASP A 470 -15.15 -25.99 -17.55
C ASP A 470 -13.78 -25.58 -18.10
N THR A 471 -13.74 -25.00 -19.30
CA THR A 471 -12.51 -24.41 -19.85
C THR A 471 -12.06 -23.19 -19.05
N VAL A 472 -12.99 -22.33 -18.59
CA VAL A 472 -12.65 -21.22 -17.69
C VAL A 472 -12.03 -21.72 -16.38
N ARG A 473 -12.65 -22.72 -15.72
CA ARG A 473 -12.11 -23.36 -14.51
C ARG A 473 -10.72 -23.93 -14.74
N ARG A 474 -10.50 -24.61 -15.88
CA ARG A 474 -9.20 -25.17 -16.25
C ARG A 474 -8.13 -24.09 -16.45
N HIS A 475 -8.46 -22.98 -17.11
CA HIS A 475 -7.51 -21.87 -17.30
C HIS A 475 -7.11 -21.22 -15.98
N LEU A 476 -8.07 -20.97 -15.08
CA LEU A 476 -7.77 -20.43 -13.75
C LEU A 476 -6.95 -21.41 -12.90
N ALA A 477 -7.30 -22.70 -12.93
CA ALA A 477 -6.53 -23.74 -12.24
C ALA A 477 -5.10 -23.91 -12.80
N ALA A 478 -4.90 -23.64 -14.10
CA ALA A 478 -3.58 -23.61 -14.74
C ALA A 478 -2.77 -22.35 -14.41
N GLY A 479 -3.32 -21.41 -13.63
CA GLY A 479 -2.63 -20.21 -13.19
C GLY A 479 -2.86 -18.98 -14.05
N THR A 480 -3.82 -19.02 -14.98
CA THR A 480 -4.20 -17.82 -15.74
C THR A 480 -4.70 -16.74 -14.78
N TYR A 481 -4.20 -15.52 -14.95
CA TYR A 481 -4.62 -14.39 -14.14
C TYR A 481 -6.10 -14.08 -14.39
N ILE A 482 -6.90 -14.02 -13.32
CA ILE A 482 -8.37 -13.91 -13.41
C ILE A 482 -8.84 -12.58 -14.01
N ASP A 483 -8.08 -11.50 -13.84
CA ASP A 483 -8.37 -10.19 -14.46
C ASP A 483 -7.46 -9.91 -15.66
N ALA A 484 -6.95 -10.96 -16.32
CA ALA A 484 -6.17 -10.78 -17.53
C ALA A 484 -6.97 -9.91 -18.53
N ALA A 485 -6.36 -8.85 -19.03
CA ALA A 485 -6.98 -8.02 -20.06
C ALA A 485 -6.81 -8.68 -21.43
N PHE A 486 -7.89 -8.82 -22.19
CA PHE A 486 -7.85 -9.27 -23.57
C PHE A 486 -7.08 -8.25 -24.41
N ILE A 487 -5.99 -8.64 -25.08
CA ILE A 487 -5.19 -7.71 -25.90
C ILE A 487 -5.33 -8.10 -27.37
N ALA A 488 -6.10 -7.32 -28.13
CA ALA A 488 -6.23 -7.49 -29.56
C ALA A 488 -6.26 -6.12 -30.28
N PRO A 489 -5.23 -5.77 -31.06
CA PRO A 489 -5.19 -4.50 -31.77
C PRO A 489 -6.42 -4.31 -32.67
N GLY A 490 -7.11 -3.18 -32.54
CA GLY A 490 -8.22 -2.82 -33.42
C GLY A 490 -9.57 -3.49 -33.14
N ILE A 491 -9.71 -4.22 -32.03
CA ILE A 491 -11.00 -4.78 -31.58
C ILE A 491 -11.57 -3.90 -30.44
N PRO A 492 -12.85 -3.47 -30.51
CA PRO A 492 -13.48 -2.63 -29.47
C PRO A 492 -13.48 -3.24 -28.06
N ALA A 493 -13.33 -4.56 -27.92
CA ALA A 493 -13.24 -5.27 -26.64
C ALA A 493 -11.79 -5.45 -26.15
N SER A 494 -10.80 -4.84 -26.80
CA SER A 494 -9.41 -4.84 -26.34
C SER A 494 -9.32 -4.12 -24.99
N GLY A 495 -8.90 -4.83 -23.95
CA GLY A 495 -8.83 -4.35 -22.58
C GLY A 495 -9.83 -4.99 -21.63
N ALA A 496 -10.77 -5.80 -22.12
CA ALA A 496 -11.78 -6.48 -21.32
C ALA A 496 -11.19 -7.64 -20.48
N THR A 497 -11.58 -7.74 -19.21
CA THR A 497 -11.29 -8.91 -18.36
C THR A 497 -12.23 -10.08 -18.69
N PRO A 498 -11.98 -11.32 -18.21
CA PRO A 498 -12.96 -12.40 -18.28
C PRO A 498 -14.34 -11.99 -17.75
N LEU A 499 -14.40 -11.21 -16.66
CA LEU A 499 -15.68 -10.74 -16.11
C LEU A 499 -16.40 -9.78 -17.08
N HIS A 500 -15.67 -8.91 -17.77
CA HIS A 500 -16.23 -8.09 -18.86
C HIS A 500 -16.76 -8.95 -20.00
N MET A 501 -16.02 -9.99 -20.41
CA MET A 501 -16.47 -10.89 -21.48
C MET A 501 -17.72 -11.67 -21.09
N ALA A 502 -17.85 -12.06 -19.82
CA ALA A 502 -19.05 -12.70 -19.31
C ALA A 502 -20.25 -11.74 -19.38
N VAL A 503 -20.07 -10.46 -19.05
CA VAL A 503 -21.11 -9.43 -19.20
C VAL A 503 -21.47 -9.20 -20.67
N LEU A 504 -20.48 -9.03 -21.54
CA LEU A 504 -20.65 -8.81 -22.98
C LEU A 504 -21.45 -9.94 -23.63
N SER A 505 -21.20 -11.17 -23.20
CA SER A 505 -21.80 -12.39 -23.75
C SER A 505 -23.02 -12.90 -22.97
N ASP A 506 -23.50 -12.19 -21.94
CA ASP A 506 -24.61 -12.59 -21.05
C ASP A 506 -24.41 -13.95 -20.33
N GLN A 507 -23.17 -14.25 -19.98
CA GLN A 507 -22.78 -15.54 -19.40
C GLN A 507 -22.88 -15.48 -17.87
N ARG A 508 -24.12 -15.49 -17.36
CA ARG A 508 -24.47 -15.29 -15.94
C ARG A 508 -23.78 -16.26 -14.99
N GLU A 509 -23.68 -17.52 -15.38
CA GLU A 509 -23.04 -18.56 -14.55
C GLU A 509 -21.53 -18.33 -14.43
N ILE A 510 -20.88 -17.96 -15.54
CA ILE A 510 -19.46 -17.63 -15.55
C ILE A 510 -19.20 -16.31 -14.81
N ALA A 511 -20.07 -15.30 -14.96
CA ALA A 511 -19.96 -14.05 -14.21
C ALA A 511 -19.99 -14.32 -12.70
N GLN A 512 -20.95 -15.10 -12.21
CA GLN A 512 -21.01 -15.49 -10.80
C GLN A 512 -19.77 -16.26 -10.36
N PHE A 513 -19.33 -17.23 -11.16
CA PHE A 513 -18.14 -18.01 -10.84
C PHE A 513 -16.89 -17.12 -10.72
N LEU A 514 -16.67 -16.21 -11.68
CA LEU A 514 -15.54 -15.28 -11.65
C LEU A 514 -15.58 -14.35 -10.42
N ILE A 515 -16.77 -13.83 -10.09
CA ILE A 515 -16.99 -13.05 -8.85
C ILE A 515 -16.60 -13.87 -7.61
N ASP A 516 -17.06 -15.12 -7.53
CA ASP A 516 -16.77 -16.00 -6.39
C ASP A 516 -15.28 -16.38 -6.30
N GLN A 517 -14.56 -16.39 -7.42
CA GLN A 517 -13.11 -16.61 -7.48
C GLN A 517 -12.29 -15.32 -7.23
N GLY A 518 -12.92 -14.19 -6.90
CA GLY A 518 -12.22 -12.95 -6.56
C GLY A 518 -11.81 -12.10 -7.76
N ALA A 519 -12.46 -12.24 -8.92
CA ALA A 519 -12.29 -11.30 -10.01
C ALA A 519 -12.58 -9.88 -9.52
N ASN A 520 -11.80 -8.90 -9.98
CA ASN A 520 -12.01 -7.52 -9.60
C ASN A 520 -13.31 -6.99 -10.24
N ILE A 521 -14.35 -6.91 -9.41
CA ILE A 521 -15.71 -6.50 -9.76
C ILE A 521 -15.76 -5.07 -10.29
N ASN A 522 -14.82 -4.23 -9.86
CA ASN A 522 -14.70 -2.83 -10.25
C ASN A 522 -13.54 -2.58 -11.24
N ALA A 523 -12.99 -3.64 -11.85
CA ALA A 523 -11.90 -3.49 -12.82
C ALA A 523 -12.35 -2.56 -13.95
N PRO A 524 -11.62 -1.46 -14.24
CA PRO A 524 -11.86 -0.71 -15.46
C PRO A 524 -11.40 -1.55 -16.66
N ALA A 525 -12.21 -1.62 -17.72
CA ALA A 525 -11.73 -2.11 -19.00
C ALA A 525 -10.55 -1.26 -19.47
N LYS A 526 -9.49 -1.89 -19.99
CA LYS A 526 -8.33 -1.17 -20.54
C LYS A 526 -8.57 -0.64 -21.97
N ASP A 527 -9.83 -0.38 -22.29
CA ASP A 527 -10.26 0.24 -23.53
C ASP A 527 -10.26 1.77 -23.39
N GLU A 528 -10.67 2.48 -24.44
CA GLU A 528 -10.69 3.94 -24.42
C GLU A 528 -11.76 4.53 -23.49
N TYR A 529 -12.71 3.75 -22.98
CA TYR A 529 -13.83 4.22 -22.17
C TYR A 529 -13.57 4.04 -20.67
N GLY A 530 -12.88 2.97 -20.27
CA GLY A 530 -12.57 2.67 -18.87
C GLY A 530 -13.76 2.14 -18.07
N GLY A 531 -14.79 1.62 -18.76
CA GLY A 531 -16.02 1.16 -18.14
C GLY A 531 -15.79 -0.09 -17.28
N THR A 532 -16.46 -0.19 -16.14
CA THR A 532 -16.44 -1.38 -15.27
C THR A 532 -17.42 -2.45 -15.78
N PRO A 533 -17.37 -3.71 -15.27
CA PRO A 533 -18.38 -4.72 -15.57
C PRO A 533 -19.82 -4.23 -15.38
N LEU A 534 -20.06 -3.38 -14.36
CA LEU A 534 -21.37 -2.80 -14.09
C LEU A 534 -21.79 -1.73 -15.12
N HIS A 535 -20.85 -0.94 -15.66
CA HIS A 535 -21.15 -0.04 -16.79
C HIS A 535 -21.63 -0.84 -17.98
N TRP A 536 -20.91 -1.89 -18.35
CA TRP A 536 -21.28 -2.75 -19.48
C TRP A 536 -22.61 -3.47 -19.25
N ALA A 537 -22.87 -3.93 -18.03
CA ALA A 537 -24.16 -4.53 -17.69
C ALA A 537 -25.30 -3.52 -17.87
N ALA A 538 -25.10 -2.26 -17.48
CA ALA A 538 -26.06 -1.18 -17.65
C ALA A 538 -26.29 -0.80 -19.13
N VAL A 539 -25.23 -0.66 -19.93
CA VAL A 539 -25.33 -0.37 -21.38
C VAL A 539 -26.09 -1.47 -22.11
N LEU A 540 -25.73 -2.73 -21.83
CA LEU A 540 -26.24 -3.92 -22.53
C LEU A 540 -27.56 -4.45 -21.95
N GLY A 541 -28.07 -3.88 -20.86
CA GLY A 541 -29.33 -4.32 -20.26
C GLY A 541 -29.25 -5.69 -19.57
N ARG A 542 -28.08 -6.09 -19.06
CA ARG A 542 -27.85 -7.39 -18.39
C ARG A 542 -28.32 -7.34 -16.93
N VAL A 543 -29.64 -7.32 -16.71
CA VAL A 543 -30.26 -7.08 -15.39
C VAL A 543 -29.74 -8.03 -14.31
N GLU A 544 -29.67 -9.33 -14.61
CA GLU A 544 -29.27 -10.33 -13.63
C GLU A 544 -27.78 -10.29 -13.31
N ILE A 545 -26.92 -10.03 -14.30
CA ILE A 545 -25.49 -9.83 -14.05
C ILE A 545 -25.26 -8.53 -13.28
N ALA A 546 -25.98 -7.45 -13.60
CA ALA A 546 -25.93 -6.21 -12.82
C ALA A 546 -26.31 -6.45 -11.35
N ARG A 547 -27.32 -7.29 -11.09
CA ARG A 547 -27.68 -7.72 -9.73
C ARG A 547 -26.56 -8.51 -9.06
N GLN A 548 -25.98 -9.51 -9.73
CA GLN A 548 -24.84 -10.27 -9.19
C GLN A 548 -23.66 -9.36 -8.81
N LEU A 549 -23.34 -8.40 -9.68
CA LEU A 549 -22.26 -7.43 -9.43
C LEU A 549 -22.58 -6.55 -8.22
N ILE A 550 -23.80 -5.99 -8.14
CA ILE A 550 -24.23 -5.13 -7.02
C ILE A 550 -24.27 -5.90 -5.70
N ASP A 551 -24.84 -7.11 -5.70
CA ASP A 551 -24.91 -7.98 -4.53
C ASP A 551 -23.50 -8.39 -4.04
N ALA A 552 -22.54 -8.45 -4.95
CA ALA A 552 -21.12 -8.69 -4.65
C ALA A 552 -20.32 -7.41 -4.33
N GLY A 553 -20.98 -6.27 -4.14
CA GLY A 553 -20.34 -5.03 -3.69
C GLY A 553 -19.73 -4.17 -4.80
N ALA A 554 -20.18 -4.31 -6.05
CA ALA A 554 -19.80 -3.39 -7.11
C ALA A 554 -20.10 -1.94 -6.72
N ASN A 555 -19.14 -1.05 -6.93
CA ASN A 555 -19.35 0.37 -6.69
C ASN A 555 -20.24 0.94 -7.81
N VAL A 556 -21.48 1.27 -7.45
CA VAL A 556 -22.52 1.78 -8.36
C VAL A 556 -22.25 3.19 -8.89
N ASN A 557 -21.25 3.89 -8.35
CA ASN A 557 -20.92 5.28 -8.65
C ASN A 557 -19.53 5.46 -9.27
N VAL A 558 -18.83 4.38 -9.66
CA VAL A 558 -17.58 4.52 -10.42
C VAL A 558 -17.89 5.30 -11.69
N SER A 559 -17.20 6.41 -11.94
CA SER A 559 -17.37 7.13 -13.20
C SER A 559 -16.28 6.73 -14.21
N ASP A 560 -16.71 6.34 -15.40
CA ASP A 560 -15.90 6.21 -16.61
C ASP A 560 -15.90 7.54 -17.41
N LYS A 561 -15.39 7.54 -18.65
CA LYS A 561 -15.39 8.75 -19.50
C LYS A 561 -16.80 9.24 -19.87
N ASN A 562 -17.78 8.36 -19.85
CA ASN A 562 -19.15 8.56 -20.31
C ASN A 562 -20.15 8.84 -19.16
N GLY A 563 -19.77 8.58 -17.91
CA GLY A 563 -20.62 8.84 -16.75
C GLY A 563 -20.51 7.75 -15.69
N THR A 564 -21.53 7.62 -14.85
CA THR A 564 -21.70 6.50 -13.91
C THR A 564 -22.43 5.33 -14.58
N PRO A 565 -22.51 4.13 -13.96
CA PRO A 565 -23.38 3.06 -14.44
C PRO A 565 -24.83 3.50 -14.62
N LEU A 566 -25.31 4.47 -13.83
CA LEU A 566 -26.67 5.00 -13.98
C LEU A 566 -26.78 5.86 -15.25
N ASP A 567 -25.80 6.70 -15.53
CA ASP A 567 -25.72 7.44 -16.81
C ASP A 567 -25.70 6.48 -18.00
N ALA A 568 -25.03 5.34 -17.84
CA ALA A 568 -24.93 4.31 -18.87
C ALA A 568 -26.27 3.64 -19.24
N THR A 569 -27.29 3.72 -18.37
CA THR A 569 -28.65 3.23 -18.69
C THR A 569 -29.38 4.08 -19.74
N THR A 570 -28.85 5.26 -20.09
CA THR A 570 -29.42 6.15 -21.10
C THR A 570 -29.06 5.75 -22.53
N TYR A 571 -28.07 4.86 -22.73
CA TYR A 571 -27.66 4.39 -24.05
C TYR A 571 -28.71 3.45 -24.68
N GLU A 572 -29.62 4.01 -25.46
CA GLU A 572 -30.74 3.25 -26.04
C GLU A 572 -30.35 2.22 -27.09
N LYS A 573 -29.14 2.35 -27.66
CA LYS A 573 -28.69 1.57 -28.82
C LYS A 573 -28.49 0.08 -28.51
N PHE A 574 -28.21 -0.28 -27.26
CA PHE A 574 -27.68 -1.60 -26.91
C PHE A 574 -28.58 -2.42 -25.98
N SER A 575 -29.71 -1.88 -25.54
CA SER A 575 -30.63 -2.57 -24.62
C SER A 575 -32.08 -2.11 -24.78
N ASP A 576 -33.02 -3.03 -24.53
CA ASP A 576 -34.45 -2.73 -24.59
C ASP A 576 -34.88 -1.79 -23.44
N GLY A 577 -35.98 -1.05 -23.65
CA GLY A 577 -36.46 -0.07 -22.68
C GLY A 577 -36.90 -0.66 -21.33
N LYS A 578 -37.28 -1.95 -21.27
CA LYS A 578 -37.67 -2.62 -20.02
C LYS A 578 -36.42 -2.94 -19.19
N SER A 579 -35.41 -3.52 -19.82
CA SER A 579 -34.12 -3.85 -19.19
C SER A 579 -33.40 -2.59 -18.70
N ARG A 580 -33.40 -1.50 -19.48
CA ARG A 580 -32.84 -0.21 -19.05
C ARG A 580 -33.53 0.34 -17.80
N ARG A 581 -34.87 0.32 -17.77
CA ARG A 581 -35.64 0.76 -16.60
C ARG A 581 -35.35 -0.10 -15.37
N ALA A 582 -35.32 -1.42 -15.54
CA ALA A 582 -35.03 -2.34 -14.45
C ALA A 582 -33.64 -2.12 -13.85
N ILE A 583 -32.60 -1.91 -14.68
CA ILE A 583 -31.25 -1.61 -14.18
C ILE A 583 -31.19 -0.22 -13.56
N ALA A 584 -31.83 0.79 -14.16
CA ALA A 584 -31.83 2.13 -13.57
C ALA A 584 -32.53 2.16 -12.20
N GLU A 585 -33.60 1.39 -12.02
CA GLU A 585 -34.26 1.20 -10.71
C GLU A 585 -33.35 0.46 -9.73
N LEU A 586 -32.69 -0.61 -10.18
CA LEU A 586 -31.74 -1.37 -9.36
C LEU A 586 -30.57 -0.48 -8.88
N LEU A 587 -29.97 0.29 -9.77
CA LEU A 587 -28.87 1.19 -9.46
C LEU A 587 -29.32 2.28 -8.47
N ARG A 588 -30.47 2.93 -8.71
CA ARG A 588 -31.01 3.93 -7.77
C ARG A 588 -31.30 3.34 -6.39
N ALA A 589 -31.87 2.14 -6.33
CA ALA A 589 -32.13 1.44 -5.07
C ALA A 589 -30.85 1.13 -4.30
N SER A 590 -29.74 0.94 -5.01
CA SER A 590 -28.41 0.69 -4.44
C SER A 590 -27.58 1.97 -4.24
N GLY A 591 -28.17 3.16 -4.33
CA GLY A 591 -27.46 4.44 -4.10
C GLY A 591 -26.70 4.99 -5.30
N GLY A 592 -27.05 4.54 -6.51
CA GLY A 592 -26.50 5.03 -7.77
C GLY A 592 -26.95 6.46 -8.08
N GLU A 593 -26.00 7.32 -8.39
CA GLU A 593 -26.21 8.73 -8.71
C GLU A 593 -25.83 9.01 -10.18
N LEU A 594 -26.49 10.01 -10.77
CA LEU A 594 -26.06 10.55 -12.07
C LEU A 594 -24.83 11.42 -11.83
N LYS A 595 -23.91 11.49 -12.81
CA LYS A 595 -22.79 12.43 -12.73
C LYS A 595 -23.35 13.85 -12.61
N GLN A 596 -23.07 14.52 -11.48
CA GLN A 596 -23.49 15.91 -11.29
C GLN A 596 -22.90 16.76 -12.41
N SER A 597 -23.75 17.42 -13.19
CA SER A 597 -23.31 18.47 -14.11
C SER A 597 -22.74 19.59 -13.24
N VAL A 598 -21.43 19.85 -13.37
CA VAL A 598 -20.86 21.12 -12.92
C VAL A 598 -21.65 22.21 -13.66
N GLN A 599 -22.59 22.85 -12.97
CA GLN A 599 -23.14 24.10 -13.47
C GLN A 599 -21.99 25.10 -13.41
N GLU A 600 -21.57 25.52 -14.61
CA GLU A 600 -20.45 26.43 -14.89
C GLU A 600 -20.47 27.72 -14.07
#